data_AF-A0A4Q0XEA8-F1
#
_entry.id   AF-A0A4Q0XEA8-F1
#
_cell.length_a   1.000
_cell.length_b   1.000
_cell.length_c   1.000
_cell.angle_alpha   90.00
_cell.angle_beta   90.00
_cell.angle_gamma   90.00
#
_symmetry.space_group_name_H-M   'P 1'
#
loop_
_entity.id
_entity.type
_entity.pdbx_description
1 polymer ?
#
loop_
_entity_poly.entity_id
_entity_poly.type
_entity_poly.pdbx_seq_one_letter_code
_entity_poly.pdbx_strand_id
1 'polypeptide(L)'
;MRKISKLFKFKLIDVYVYRMQCPEHFQYENFPYVVEKIKVSRNKTKYYIANENLTIHESYLYQRTFLLRLLKISGPVIGDCYTNIKYRGQSIYPFVINYIANDVIEATKKDVFIIVNSNNFSSIKGIEKAGFKKYAEIKAKRWLVWYHRKHIILMK
;
A
#
# COMPACT_ATOMS: atom_id res chain seq x y z
N MET A 1 0.35 -16.03 35.55
CA MET A 1 0.12 -14.65 35.03
C MET A 1 1.24 -14.27 34.06
N ARG A 2 1.06 -14.37 32.73
CA ARG A 2 2.17 -14.15 31.77
C ARG A 2 1.76 -13.55 30.41
N LYS A 3 0.64 -12.82 30.33
CA LYS A 3 0.09 -12.30 29.05
C LYS A 3 -0.05 -10.78 28.92
N ILE A 4 0.16 -9.99 29.97
CA ILE A 4 -0.09 -8.53 29.95
C ILE A 4 1.10 -7.72 29.40
N SER A 5 2.34 -8.23 29.48
CA SER A 5 3.55 -7.45 29.12
C SER A 5 3.79 -7.22 27.62
N LYS A 6 3.06 -7.90 26.72
CA LYS A 6 3.18 -7.69 25.26
C LYS A 6 2.36 -6.48 24.75
N LEU A 7 1.39 -6.00 25.52
CA LEU A 7 0.53 -4.87 25.15
C LEU A 7 1.20 -3.49 25.36
N PHE A 8 2.28 -3.42 26.15
CA PHE A 8 2.94 -2.18 26.54
C PHE A 8 4.19 -1.83 25.73
N LYS A 9 4.48 -2.56 24.65
CA LYS A 9 5.66 -2.27 23.82
C LYS A 9 5.34 -1.20 22.78
N PHE A 10 6.10 -0.11 22.82
CA PHE A 10 6.10 0.89 21.76
C PHE A 10 6.46 0.23 20.43
N LYS A 11 5.65 0.44 19.40
CA LYS A 11 5.99 0.10 18.03
C LYS A 11 6.63 1.32 17.37
N LEU A 12 7.84 1.16 16.86
CA LEU A 12 8.44 2.14 15.97
C LEU A 12 7.68 2.12 14.65
N ILE A 13 7.27 3.30 14.22
CA ILE A 13 6.73 3.57 12.90
C ILE A 13 7.83 4.33 12.18
N ASP A 14 8.33 3.77 11.09
CA ASP A 14 9.26 4.44 10.17
C ASP A 14 8.82 4.08 8.75
N VAL A 15 7.99 4.94 8.17
CA VAL A 15 7.32 4.62 6.91
C VAL A 15 7.35 5.79 5.96
N TYR A 16 7.35 5.45 4.67
CA TYR A 16 7.08 6.38 3.60
C TYR A 16 5.61 6.28 3.19
N VAL A 17 5.03 7.44 2.91
CA VAL A 17 3.70 7.56 2.31
C VAL A 17 3.90 8.02 0.87
N TYR A 18 3.41 7.21 -0.05
CA TYR A 18 3.38 7.48 -1.47
C TYR A 18 1.97 7.87 -1.91
N ARG A 19 1.87 8.70 -2.95
CA ARG A 19 0.60 9.23 -3.48
C ARG A 19 0.61 9.15 -5.01
N MET A 20 -0.54 8.81 -5.58
CA MET A 20 -0.84 8.95 -7.00
C MET A 20 -2.11 9.80 -7.15
N GLN A 21 -2.05 10.84 -7.99
CA GLN A 21 -3.12 11.83 -8.15
C GLN A 21 -3.80 11.76 -9.52
N CYS A 22 -3.00 11.51 -10.56
CA CYS A 22 -3.47 11.31 -11.92
C CYS A 22 -3.23 9.85 -12.31
N PRO A 23 -4.10 9.28 -13.17
CA PRO A 23 -3.81 7.99 -13.76
C PRO A 23 -2.46 8.06 -14.50
N GLU A 24 -1.58 7.12 -14.20
CA GLU A 24 -0.37 6.91 -14.97
C GLU A 24 -0.48 5.51 -15.58
N HIS A 25 -0.34 5.39 -16.90
CA HIS A 25 -0.35 4.08 -17.53
C HIS A 25 1.03 3.45 -17.37
N PHE A 26 1.12 2.48 -16.46
CA PHE A 26 2.30 1.63 -16.38
C PHE A 26 2.39 0.80 -17.66
N GLN A 27 3.34 1.15 -18.53
CA GLN A 27 3.57 0.41 -19.77
C GLN A 27 4.23 -0.93 -19.44
N TYR A 28 3.44 -1.99 -19.58
CA TYR A 28 3.92 -3.36 -19.62
C TYR A 28 3.32 -4.02 -20.84
N GLU A 29 4.10 -4.06 -21.91
CA GLU A 29 3.68 -4.73 -23.14
C GLU A 29 3.37 -6.20 -22.83
N ASN A 30 2.17 -6.64 -23.19
CA ASN A 30 1.71 -8.03 -23.07
C ASN A 30 1.75 -8.59 -21.63
N PHE A 31 1.20 -7.87 -20.65
CA PHE A 31 1.05 -8.41 -19.29
C PHE A 31 0.19 -9.69 -19.31
N PRO A 32 0.75 -10.88 -19.00
CA PRO A 32 0.11 -12.16 -19.31
C PRO A 32 -0.89 -12.60 -18.23
N TYR A 33 -1.22 -11.73 -17.28
CA TYR A 33 -2.06 -12.07 -16.15
C TYR A 33 -3.31 -11.20 -16.12
N VAL A 34 -4.44 -11.82 -15.79
CA VAL A 34 -5.70 -11.12 -15.52
C VAL A 34 -5.76 -10.76 -14.04
N VAL A 35 -6.06 -9.49 -13.75
CA VAL A 35 -6.28 -9.02 -12.37
C VAL A 35 -7.76 -9.17 -12.04
N GLU A 36 -8.07 -10.03 -11.08
CA GLU A 36 -9.42 -10.21 -10.56
C GLU A 36 -9.65 -9.32 -9.33
N LYS A 37 -10.91 -8.96 -9.06
CA LYS A 37 -11.29 -8.15 -7.89
C LYS A 37 -12.49 -8.73 -7.15
N ILE A 38 -12.41 -8.76 -5.82
CA ILE A 38 -13.49 -9.19 -4.94
C ILE A 38 -13.64 -8.24 -3.75
N LYS A 39 -14.88 -7.86 -3.43
CA LYS A 39 -15.20 -7.03 -2.27
C LYS A 39 -15.19 -7.90 -1.01
N VAL A 40 -14.27 -7.64 -0.10
CA VAL A 40 -14.13 -8.38 1.17
C VAL A 40 -15.02 -7.77 2.25
N SER A 41 -15.13 -6.44 2.29
CA SER A 41 -16.02 -5.72 3.20
C SER A 41 -16.34 -4.32 2.68
N ARG A 42 -17.08 -3.51 3.44
CA ARG A 42 -17.33 -2.10 3.11
C ARG A 42 -16.03 -1.28 3.01
N ASN A 43 -14.99 -1.63 3.75
CA ASN A 43 -13.72 -0.89 3.80
C ASN A 43 -12.59 -1.57 3.03
N LYS A 44 -12.79 -2.79 2.51
CA LYS A 44 -11.71 -3.63 1.99
C LYS A 44 -12.11 -4.33 0.69
N THR A 45 -11.32 -4.13 -0.37
CA THR A 45 -11.41 -4.86 -1.63
C THR A 45 -10.09 -5.60 -1.85
N LYS A 46 -10.15 -6.86 -2.29
CA LYS A 46 -8.99 -7.65 -2.67
C LYS A 46 -8.86 -7.63 -4.19
N TYR A 47 -7.65 -7.37 -4.66
CA TYR A 47 -7.24 -7.55 -6.05
C TYR A 47 -6.21 -8.67 -6.08
N TYR A 48 -6.35 -9.61 -7.01
CA TYR A 48 -5.47 -10.77 -7.02
C TYR A 48 -5.27 -11.33 -8.43
N ILE A 49 -4.18 -12.08 -8.55
CA ILE A 49 -3.84 -12.89 -9.71
C ILE A 49 -3.65 -14.30 -9.18
N ALA A 50 -4.36 -15.26 -9.74
CA ALA A 50 -4.22 -16.67 -9.41
C ALA A 50 -4.25 -17.51 -10.68
N ASN A 51 -3.54 -18.64 -10.63
CA ASN A 51 -3.75 -19.77 -11.53
C ASN A 51 -4.44 -20.89 -10.74
N GLU A 52 -4.89 -21.94 -11.42
CA GLU A 52 -5.75 -23.02 -10.89
C GLU A 52 -5.43 -23.47 -9.45
N ASN A 53 -4.15 -23.54 -9.07
CA ASN A 53 -3.73 -24.02 -7.75
C ASN A 53 -2.90 -23.01 -6.92
N LEU A 54 -2.69 -21.78 -7.39
CA LEU A 54 -1.72 -20.87 -6.76
C LEU A 54 -2.08 -19.40 -6.88
N THR A 55 -2.11 -18.70 -5.75
CA THR A 55 -2.10 -17.23 -5.72
C THR A 55 -0.72 -16.72 -6.13
N ILE A 56 -0.65 -16.06 -7.29
CA ILE A 56 0.55 -15.43 -7.82
C ILE A 56 0.78 -14.09 -7.13
N HIS A 57 -0.28 -13.30 -6.99
CA HIS A 57 -0.23 -12.00 -6.35
C HIS A 57 -1.57 -11.67 -5.67
N GLU A 58 -1.50 -10.95 -4.57
CA GLU A 58 -2.65 -10.27 -3.98
C GLU A 58 -2.26 -8.91 -3.41
N SER A 59 -3.19 -7.97 -3.50
CA SER A 59 -3.11 -6.62 -2.91
C SER A 59 -4.48 -6.23 -2.39
N TYR A 60 -4.52 -5.42 -1.34
CA TYR A 60 -5.76 -4.96 -0.73
C TYR A 60 -5.90 -3.45 -0.82
N LEU A 61 -7.08 -3.01 -1.24
CA LEU A 61 -7.50 -1.61 -1.21
C LEU A 61 -8.32 -1.36 0.06
N TYR A 62 -7.85 -0.43 0.87
CA TYR A 62 -8.50 0.04 2.09
C TYR A 62 -9.11 1.41 1.87
N GLN A 63 -10.43 1.58 2.04
CA GLN A 63 -11.07 2.87 1.80
C GLN A 63 -10.64 3.95 2.79
N ARG A 64 -10.28 3.54 4.02
CA ARG A 64 -9.80 4.43 5.09
C ARG A 64 -8.73 3.74 5.91
N THR A 65 -7.69 4.49 6.26
CA THR A 65 -6.66 4.07 7.23
C THR A 65 -6.40 5.17 8.25
N PHE A 66 -6.05 4.78 9.48
CA PHE A 66 -5.79 5.75 10.56
C PHE A 66 -4.50 6.54 10.36
N LEU A 67 -3.50 5.98 9.67
CA LEU A 67 -2.19 6.61 9.57
C LEU A 67 -2.23 7.91 8.75
N LEU A 68 -3.05 7.97 7.71
CA LEU A 68 -3.22 9.19 6.90
C LEU A 68 -3.78 10.38 7.73
N ARG A 69 -4.50 10.10 8.83
CA ARG A 69 -4.98 11.15 9.74
C ARG A 69 -3.83 11.93 10.39
N LEU A 70 -2.65 11.33 10.53
CA LEU A 70 -1.45 12.03 11.03
C LEU A 70 -0.98 13.13 10.07
N LEU A 71 -1.28 12.97 8.78
CA LEU A 71 -0.95 13.91 7.72
C LEU A 71 -2.13 14.84 7.39
N LYS A 72 -3.26 14.75 8.13
CA LYS A 72 -4.52 15.48 7.86
C LYS A 72 -5.07 15.26 6.44
N ILE A 73 -4.78 14.11 5.84
CA ILE A 73 -5.32 13.69 4.54
C ILE A 73 -6.15 12.41 4.68
N SER A 74 -6.97 12.12 3.68
CA SER A 74 -7.77 10.91 3.61
C SER A 74 -7.88 10.42 2.18
N GLY A 75 -7.86 9.11 2.00
CA GLY A 75 -8.12 8.48 0.72
C GLY A 75 -7.91 6.98 0.79
N PRO A 76 -8.22 6.28 -0.30
CA PRO A 76 -7.96 4.86 -0.44
C PRO A 76 -6.46 4.55 -0.31
N VAL A 77 -6.14 3.45 0.36
CA VAL A 77 -4.77 2.99 0.59
C VAL A 77 -4.59 1.58 0.08
N ILE A 78 -3.60 1.35 -0.77
CA ILE A 78 -3.19 0.01 -1.16
C ILE A 78 -2.19 -0.52 -0.12
N GLY A 79 -2.42 -1.73 0.36
CA GLY A 79 -1.60 -2.37 1.39
C GLY A 79 -1.76 -3.88 1.39
N ASP A 80 -1.06 -4.52 2.33
CA ASP A 80 -1.01 -5.99 2.50
C ASP A 80 -0.74 -6.74 1.20
N CYS A 81 0.22 -6.22 0.43
CA CYS A 81 0.58 -6.77 -0.87
C CYS A 81 1.50 -7.98 -0.69
N TYR A 82 1.26 -9.03 -1.47
CA TYR A 82 2.09 -10.22 -1.51
C TYR A 82 2.24 -10.70 -2.95
N THR A 83 3.47 -11.00 -3.35
CA THR A 83 3.77 -11.73 -4.58
C THR A 83 4.50 -13.02 -4.23
N ASN A 84 4.02 -14.13 -4.80
CA ASN A 84 4.65 -15.43 -4.68
C ASN A 84 6.12 -15.36 -5.12
N ILE A 85 7.01 -15.99 -4.36
CA ILE A 85 8.46 -15.91 -4.58
C ILE A 85 8.88 -16.30 -6.00
N LYS A 86 8.20 -17.28 -6.62
CA LYS A 86 8.49 -17.77 -7.98
C LYS A 86 8.17 -16.73 -9.08
N TYR A 87 7.36 -15.73 -8.74
CA TYR A 87 6.84 -14.73 -9.67
C TYR A 87 7.37 -13.31 -9.37
N ARG A 88 8.27 -13.16 -8.39
CA ARG A 88 8.92 -11.88 -8.08
C ARG A 88 9.88 -11.48 -9.20
N GLY A 89 10.14 -10.19 -9.32
CA GLY A 89 11.00 -9.63 -10.38
C GLY A 89 10.30 -9.43 -11.73
N GLN A 90 9.13 -10.03 -11.94
CA GLN A 90 8.38 -9.94 -13.21
C GLN A 90 7.47 -8.70 -13.31
N SER A 91 7.72 -7.64 -12.53
CA SER A 91 6.89 -6.43 -12.49
C SER A 91 5.39 -6.61 -12.18
N ILE A 92 4.99 -7.77 -11.63
CA ILE A 92 3.60 -8.03 -11.24
C ILE A 92 3.12 -7.07 -10.16
N TYR A 93 3.92 -6.88 -9.11
CA TYR A 93 3.59 -5.96 -8.03
C TYR A 93 3.36 -4.51 -8.54
N PRO A 94 4.32 -3.87 -9.24
CA PRO A 94 4.11 -2.52 -9.78
C PRO A 94 2.91 -2.42 -10.72
N PHE A 95 2.70 -3.42 -11.58
CA PHE A 95 1.56 -3.45 -12.49
C PHE A 95 0.23 -3.44 -11.72
N VAL A 96 0.07 -4.34 -10.73
CA VAL A 96 -1.19 -4.48 -9.99
C VAL A 96 -1.50 -3.23 -9.18
N ILE A 97 -0.53 -2.62 -8.50
CA ILE A 97 -0.81 -1.41 -7.71
C ILE A 97 -1.11 -0.19 -8.60
N ASN A 98 -0.53 -0.13 -9.81
CA ASN A 98 -0.88 0.88 -10.80
C ASN A 98 -2.32 0.67 -11.33
N TYR A 99 -2.66 -0.57 -11.68
CA TYR A 99 -4.02 -0.96 -12.08
C TYR A 99 -5.07 -0.56 -11.03
N ILE A 100 -4.83 -0.88 -9.76
CA ILE A 100 -5.73 -0.51 -8.65
C ILE A 100 -5.85 1.01 -8.55
N ALA A 101 -4.73 1.73 -8.65
CA ALA A 101 -4.74 3.18 -8.53
C ALA A 101 -5.56 3.83 -9.64
N ASN A 102 -5.37 3.39 -10.89
CA ASN A 102 -6.13 3.88 -12.04
C ASN A 102 -7.64 3.57 -11.91
N ASP A 103 -8.01 2.32 -11.57
CA ASP A 103 -9.41 1.91 -11.33
C ASP A 103 -10.10 2.83 -10.30
N VAL A 104 -9.39 3.20 -9.22
CA VAL A 104 -9.92 4.07 -8.16
C VAL A 104 -9.95 5.54 -8.55
N ILE A 105 -8.87 6.07 -9.14
CA ILE A 105 -8.77 7.49 -9.53
C ILE A 105 -9.81 7.78 -10.62
N GLU A 106 -9.95 6.91 -11.60
CA GLU A 106 -10.92 7.08 -12.69
C GLU A 106 -12.36 7.10 -12.17
N ALA A 107 -12.69 6.15 -11.28
CA ALA A 107 -14.04 6.00 -10.73
C ALA A 107 -14.42 7.04 -9.68
N THR A 108 -13.46 7.54 -8.89
CA THR A 108 -13.77 8.37 -7.70
C THR A 108 -13.14 9.76 -7.70
N LYS A 109 -12.19 10.03 -8.63
CA LYS A 109 -11.37 11.25 -8.66
C LYS A 109 -10.61 11.53 -7.36
N LYS A 110 -10.33 10.48 -6.57
CA LYS A 110 -9.56 10.58 -5.32
C LYS A 110 -8.15 10.08 -5.53
N ASP A 111 -7.21 10.72 -4.84
CA ASP A 111 -5.84 10.22 -4.77
C ASP A 111 -5.78 8.86 -4.08
N VAL A 112 -4.82 8.05 -4.50
CA VAL A 112 -4.54 6.73 -3.92
C VAL A 112 -3.19 6.77 -3.23
N PHE A 113 -3.11 6.14 -2.07
CA PHE A 113 -1.92 6.15 -1.22
C PHE A 113 -1.34 4.75 -1.03
N ILE A 114 -0.04 4.67 -0.79
CA ILE A 114 0.64 3.46 -0.33
C ILE A 114 1.50 3.82 0.87
N ILE A 115 1.44 2.98 1.92
CA ILE A 115 2.28 3.13 3.11
C ILE A 115 3.26 1.96 3.12
N VAL A 116 4.55 2.26 3.15
CA VAL A 116 5.62 1.25 3.10
C VAL A 116 6.68 1.53 4.16
N ASN A 117 7.22 0.47 4.75
CA ASN A 117 8.33 0.58 5.69
C ASN A 117 9.58 1.15 4.99
N SER A 118 10.28 2.08 5.63
CA SER A 118 11.44 2.79 5.04
C SER A 118 12.56 1.86 4.58
N ASN A 119 12.67 0.67 5.20
CA ASN A 119 13.66 -0.35 4.90
C ASN A 119 13.23 -1.37 3.83
N ASN A 120 12.01 -1.28 3.30
CA ASN A 120 11.50 -2.22 2.30
C ASN A 120 11.83 -1.74 0.88
N PHE A 121 13.12 -1.78 0.54
CA PHE A 121 13.65 -1.28 -0.74
C PHE A 121 13.00 -1.92 -1.96
N SER A 122 12.66 -3.22 -1.90
CA SER A 122 12.01 -3.92 -3.01
C SER A 122 10.61 -3.37 -3.27
N SER A 123 9.81 -3.13 -2.21
CA SER A 123 8.48 -2.54 -2.37
C SER A 123 8.58 -1.07 -2.78
N ILE A 124 9.52 -0.29 -2.21
CA ILE A 124 9.76 1.10 -2.60
C ILE A 124 10.01 1.23 -4.10
N LYS A 125 10.95 0.44 -4.64
CA LYS A 125 11.23 0.43 -6.08
C LYS A 125 10.00 0.05 -6.91
N GLY A 126 9.22 -0.92 -6.44
CA GLY A 126 7.97 -1.30 -7.11
C GLY A 126 6.93 -0.18 -7.10
N ILE A 127 6.78 0.53 -5.97
CA ILE A 127 5.85 1.65 -5.83
C ILE A 127 6.24 2.81 -6.77
N GLU A 128 7.52 3.19 -6.77
CA GLU A 128 8.04 4.24 -7.65
C GLU A 128 7.90 3.85 -9.12
N LYS A 129 8.23 2.59 -9.48
CA LYS A 129 8.07 2.07 -10.84
C LYS A 129 6.61 2.12 -11.30
N ALA A 130 5.65 1.96 -10.38
CA ALA A 130 4.23 2.04 -10.67
C ALA A 130 3.69 3.46 -10.85
N GLY A 131 4.53 4.50 -10.75
CA GLY A 131 4.13 5.90 -10.95
C GLY A 131 3.72 6.63 -9.67
N PHE A 132 3.83 5.99 -8.51
CA PHE A 132 3.57 6.68 -7.25
C PHE A 132 4.73 7.59 -6.87
N LYS A 133 4.41 8.77 -6.35
CA LYS A 133 5.41 9.76 -5.90
C LYS A 133 5.48 9.79 -4.37
N LYS A 134 6.69 9.86 -3.82
CA LYS A 134 6.89 9.98 -2.37
C LYS A 134 6.26 11.28 -1.90
N TYR A 135 5.29 11.19 -0.98
CA TYR A 135 4.54 12.33 -0.47
C TYR A 135 5.01 12.74 0.93
N ALA A 136 5.27 11.76 1.80
CA ALA A 136 5.70 12.04 3.16
C ALA A 136 6.57 10.93 3.76
N GLU A 137 7.26 11.28 4.83
CA GLU A 137 7.95 10.36 5.73
C GLU A 137 7.39 10.54 7.14
N ILE A 138 7.04 9.43 7.79
CA ILE A 138 6.48 9.41 9.14
C ILE A 138 7.38 8.55 10.01
N LYS A 139 8.02 9.20 10.99
CA LYS A 139 8.70 8.54 12.11
C LYS A 139 7.93 8.81 13.39
N ALA A 140 7.49 7.76 14.09
CA ALA A 140 6.75 7.90 15.34
C ALA A 140 6.92 6.68 16.25
N LYS A 141 6.68 6.88 17.55
CA LYS A 141 6.51 5.77 18.51
C LYS A 141 5.02 5.60 18.79
N ARG A 142 4.46 4.46 18.41
CA ARG A 142 3.06 4.11 18.69
C ARG A 142 2.95 3.30 19.97
N TRP A 143 2.10 3.76 20.88
CA TRP A 143 1.64 3.01 22.05
C TRP A 143 0.13 2.86 21.98
N LEU A 144 -0.37 1.63 21.81
CA LEU A 144 -1.78 1.37 21.49
C LEU A 144 -2.26 2.18 20.27
N VAL A 145 -3.15 3.16 20.49
CA VAL A 145 -3.69 4.08 19.48
C VAL A 145 -3.02 5.46 19.47
N TRP A 146 -2.12 5.71 20.43
CA TRP A 146 -1.46 6.99 20.62
C TRP A 146 -0.12 7.02 19.90
N TYR A 147 0.18 8.15 19.27
CA TYR A 147 1.42 8.37 18.52
C TYR A 147 2.24 9.46 19.20
N HIS A 148 3.40 9.10 19.74
CA HIS A 148 4.34 10.01 20.42
C HIS A 148 5.56 10.27 19.53
N ARG A 149 6.24 11.41 19.80
CA ARG A 149 7.47 11.83 19.11
C ARG A 149 7.33 11.75 17.58
N LYS A 150 6.27 12.38 17.06
CA LYS A 150 5.97 12.38 15.63
C LYS A 150 6.97 13.29 14.93
N HIS A 151 7.74 12.73 14.03
CA HIS A 151 8.54 13.47 13.07
C HIS A 151 7.93 13.21 11.69
N ILE A 152 7.30 14.23 11.14
CA ILE A 152 6.61 14.16 9.85
C ILE A 152 7.34 15.10 8.91
N ILE A 153 7.86 14.55 7.81
CA ILE A 153 8.48 15.33 6.74
C ILE A 153 7.55 15.22 5.53
N LEU A 154 6.99 16.34 5.09
CA LEU A 154 6.27 16.42 3.82
C LEU A 154 7.29 16.67 2.71
N MET A 155 7.19 15.92 1.62
CA MET A 155 7.95 16.18 0.42
C MET A 155 7.21 17.28 -0.36
N LYS A 156 7.96 18.31 -0.78
CA LYS A 156 7.43 19.36 -1.67
C LYS A 156 7.41 18.85 -3.10
#